data_AF-A0A1V4S639-F1
#
_entry.id   AF-A0A1V4S639-F1
#
_cell.length_a   1.000
_cell.length_b   1.000
_cell.length_c   1.000
_cell.angle_alpha   90.00
_cell.angle_beta   90.00
_cell.angle_gamma   90.00
#
_symmetry.space_group_name_H-M   'P 1'
#
loop_
_entity.id
_entity.type
_entity.pdbx_description
1 polymer ?
#
loop_
_entity_poly.entity_id
_entity_poly.type
_entity_poly.pdbx_seq_one_letter_code
_entity_poly.pdbx_strand_id
1 'polypeptide(L)'
;GNNSERLRDIAQTTNTTKANVATALQMITWGVKVNEYGNALLDENGEFVKMADKGMTEDMWAEMVEYAKGKGLKGGNYKKLNLPFENKLLGLPRDVRERMAKGVEDFVYELLTDVFNASDTAPLAIDAILKADSYDLGPKATRIEDPSEWTENLIHERASKLNVDKGPAGDFDD
;
A
#
# COMPACT_ATOMS: atom_id res chain seq x y z
N GLY A 1 4.28 0.39 12.25
CA GLY A 1 3.44 1.05 11.22
C GLY A 1 2.06 0.44 11.18
N ASN A 2 1.95 -0.86 10.87
CA ASN A 2 0.66 -1.50 10.56
C ASN A 2 0.27 -2.64 11.52
N ASN A 3 0.73 -2.63 12.77
CA ASN A 3 0.27 -3.66 13.72
C ASN A 3 -1.23 -3.48 13.96
N SER A 4 -2.04 -4.50 13.69
CA SER A 4 -3.50 -4.41 13.75
C SER A 4 -4.03 -4.04 15.13
N GLU A 5 -3.45 -4.59 16.20
CA GLU A 5 -3.81 -4.25 17.58
C GLU A 5 -3.57 -2.76 17.86
N ARG A 6 -2.38 -2.26 17.53
CA ARG A 6 -2.04 -0.83 17.66
C ARG A 6 -2.95 0.06 16.80
N LEU A 7 -3.32 -0.38 15.60
CA LEU A 7 -4.23 0.39 14.74
C LEU A 7 -5.64 0.45 15.34
N ARG A 8 -6.13 -0.63 15.96
CA ARG A 8 -7.40 -0.63 16.71
C ARG A 8 -7.34 0.31 17.92
N ASP A 9 -6.25 0.32 18.67
CA ASP A 9 -6.07 1.25 19.80
C ASP A 9 -6.11 2.72 19.36
N ILE A 10 -5.46 3.04 18.23
CA ILE A 10 -5.51 4.38 17.63
C ILE A 10 -6.93 4.73 17.18
N ALA A 11 -7.63 3.79 16.55
CA ALA A 11 -9.01 3.99 16.12
C ALA A 11 -9.98 4.24 17.29
N GLN A 12 -9.70 3.70 18.47
CA GLN A 12 -10.49 3.95 19.67
C GLN A 12 -10.22 5.32 20.33
N THR A 13 -9.01 5.86 20.16
CA THR A 13 -8.55 7.05 20.90
C THR A 13 -8.42 8.30 20.04
N THR A 14 -8.62 8.19 18.72
CA THR A 14 -8.42 9.29 17.76
C THR A 14 -9.52 9.33 16.70
N ASN A 15 -9.68 10.49 16.07
CA ASN A 15 -10.60 10.67 14.95
C ASN A 15 -10.05 10.16 13.60
N THR A 16 -8.76 9.79 13.54
CA THR A 16 -8.08 9.44 12.29
C THR A 16 -7.06 8.33 12.52
N THR A 17 -7.20 7.24 11.78
CA THR A 17 -6.23 6.12 11.74
C THR A 17 -5.64 5.99 10.35
N LYS A 18 -4.34 5.68 10.25
CA LYS A 18 -3.63 5.51 8.98
C LYS A 18 -2.76 4.25 9.01
N ALA A 19 -2.83 3.44 7.95
CA ALA A 19 -1.90 2.35 7.68
C ALA A 19 -1.25 2.52 6.29
N ASN A 20 -0.06 1.95 6.12
CA ASN A 20 0.69 1.98 4.86
C ASN A 20 0.62 0.59 4.20
N VAL A 21 -0.31 0.38 3.25
CA VAL A 21 -0.60 -0.97 2.72
C VAL A 21 -0.32 -1.16 1.22
N ALA A 22 0.17 -0.15 0.50
CA ALA A 22 0.25 -0.18 -0.97
C ALA A 22 1.02 -1.40 -1.52
N THR A 23 2.18 -1.72 -0.95
CA THR A 23 2.96 -2.91 -1.36
C THR A 23 2.22 -4.22 -1.04
N ALA A 24 1.43 -4.26 0.04
CA ALA A 24 0.65 -5.44 0.41
C ALA A 24 -0.39 -5.79 -0.67
N LEU A 25 -1.09 -4.79 -1.20
CA LEU A 25 -2.13 -4.99 -2.22
C LEU A 25 -1.53 -5.65 -3.48
N GLN A 26 -0.37 -5.16 -3.93
CA GLN A 26 0.37 -5.77 -5.04
C GLN A 26 0.72 -7.24 -4.74
N MET A 27 1.32 -7.50 -3.56
CA MET A 27 1.71 -8.86 -3.15
C MET A 27 0.49 -9.82 -3.11
N ILE A 28 -0.66 -9.35 -2.64
CA ILE A 28 -1.90 -10.13 -2.61
C ILE A 28 -2.40 -10.44 -4.02
N THR A 29 -2.38 -9.47 -4.95
CA THR A 29 -2.76 -9.75 -6.35
C THR A 29 -1.86 -10.83 -6.96
N TRP A 30 -0.63 -10.94 -6.49
CA TRP A 30 0.31 -11.95 -6.93
C TRP A 30 0.18 -13.28 -6.19
N GLY A 31 -0.69 -13.36 -5.19
CA GLY A 31 -0.88 -14.56 -4.37
C GLY A 31 0.23 -14.77 -3.34
N VAL A 32 1.06 -13.76 -3.09
CA VAL A 32 2.07 -13.80 -2.03
C VAL A 32 1.37 -13.67 -0.69
N LYS A 33 1.73 -14.55 0.24
CA LYS A 33 1.19 -14.54 1.60
C LYS A 33 1.68 -13.29 2.33
N VAL A 34 0.74 -12.49 2.82
CA VAL A 34 1.02 -11.34 3.69
C VAL A 34 0.58 -11.66 5.12
N ASN A 35 1.27 -11.09 6.10
CA ASN A 35 0.83 -11.16 7.50
C ASN A 35 -0.16 -10.03 7.82
N GLU A 36 -0.67 -10.02 9.05
CA GLU A 36 -1.59 -9.00 9.56
C GLU A 36 -1.05 -7.55 9.48
N TYR A 37 0.27 -7.39 9.32
CA TYR A 37 0.94 -6.09 9.19
C TYR A 37 1.00 -5.61 7.73
N GLY A 38 0.49 -6.41 6.79
CA GLY A 38 0.63 -6.17 5.35
C GLY A 38 2.04 -6.44 4.82
N ASN A 39 2.90 -7.13 5.58
CA ASN A 39 4.22 -7.52 5.12
C ASN A 39 4.17 -8.88 4.42
N ALA A 40 4.76 -8.97 3.24
CA ALA A 40 4.93 -10.24 2.55
C ALA A 40 5.82 -11.19 3.36
N LEU A 41 5.39 -12.43 3.49
CA LEU A 41 6.15 -13.48 4.16
C LEU A 41 7.25 -14.00 3.24
N LEU A 42 8.41 -14.23 3.84
CA LEU A 42 9.55 -14.85 3.20
C LEU A 42 9.77 -16.26 3.77
N ASP A 43 10.26 -17.17 2.94
CA ASP A 43 10.71 -18.49 3.38
C ASP A 43 12.12 -18.43 3.99
N GLU A 44 12.67 -19.59 4.34
CA GLU A 44 14.01 -19.74 4.92
C GLU A 44 15.13 -19.24 3.98
N ASN A 45 14.85 -19.15 2.67
CA ASN A 45 15.78 -18.67 1.65
C ASN A 45 15.63 -17.15 1.39
N GLY A 46 14.67 -16.49 2.04
CA GLY A 46 14.35 -15.09 1.80
C GLY A 46 13.53 -14.86 0.52
N GLU A 47 12.89 -15.89 -0.03
CA GLU A 47 12.01 -15.81 -1.19
C GLU A 47 10.55 -15.62 -0.76
N PHE A 48 9.74 -14.93 -1.56
CA PHE A 48 8.33 -14.70 -1.23
C PHE A 48 7.52 -16.00 -1.19
N VAL A 49 6.76 -16.19 -0.12
CA VAL A 49 5.87 -17.35 0.04
C VAL A 49 4.63 -17.19 -0.84
N LYS A 50 4.58 -17.92 -1.96
CA LYS A 50 3.43 -17.96 -2.88
C LYS A 50 2.38 -18.97 -2.39
N MET A 51 1.10 -18.58 -2.45
CA MET A 51 -0.04 -19.46 -2.20
C MET A 51 -0.59 -19.98 -3.53
N ALA A 52 -0.63 -21.31 -3.69
CA ALA A 52 -0.94 -21.98 -4.95
C ALA A 52 -2.34 -21.63 -5.53
N ASP A 53 -3.30 -21.33 -4.66
CA ASP A 53 -4.70 -21.08 -5.01
C ASP A 53 -5.10 -19.60 -4.95
N LYS A 54 -4.14 -18.68 -4.81
CA LYS A 54 -4.40 -17.24 -4.68
C LYS A 54 -3.66 -16.41 -5.73
N GLY A 55 -4.22 -15.26 -6.06
CA GLY A 55 -3.62 -14.30 -6.99
C GLY A 55 -3.49 -14.84 -8.41
N MET A 56 -2.39 -14.50 -9.08
CA MET A 56 -2.10 -14.97 -10.44
C MET A 56 -1.80 -16.48 -10.51
N THR A 57 -1.61 -17.00 -11.73
CA THR A 57 -1.21 -18.39 -11.96
C THR A 57 0.23 -18.67 -11.50
N GLU A 58 0.53 -19.93 -11.19
CA GLU A 58 1.91 -20.34 -10.83
C GLU A 58 2.90 -20.13 -11.98
N ASP A 59 2.48 -20.37 -13.23
CA ASP A 59 3.34 -20.14 -14.39
C ASP A 59 3.71 -18.65 -14.54
N MET A 60 2.75 -17.75 -14.34
CA MET A 60 3.02 -16.30 -14.38
C MET A 60 3.95 -15.88 -13.23
N TRP A 61 3.75 -16.45 -12.04
CA TRP A 61 4.62 -16.21 -10.91
C TRP A 61 6.05 -16.69 -11.16
N ALA A 62 6.22 -17.90 -11.72
CA ALA A 62 7.53 -18.44 -12.07
C ALA A 62 8.25 -17.54 -13.10
N GLU A 63 7.54 -17.07 -14.13
CA GLU A 63 8.08 -16.14 -15.12
C GLU A 63 8.54 -14.81 -14.49
N MET A 64 7.73 -14.26 -13.56
CA MET A 64 8.09 -13.05 -12.81
C MET A 64 9.33 -13.25 -11.94
N VAL A 65 9.43 -14.37 -11.23
CA VAL A 65 10.58 -14.71 -10.39
C VAL A 65 11.85 -14.90 -11.23
N GLU A 66 11.75 -15.56 -12.38
CA GLU A 66 12.88 -15.72 -13.30
C GLU A 66 13.37 -14.36 -13.82
N TYR A 67 12.44 -13.50 -14.27
CA TYR A 67 12.77 -12.15 -14.71
C TYR A 67 13.43 -11.34 -13.57
N ALA A 68 12.90 -11.43 -12.35
CA ALA A 68 13.45 -10.76 -11.18
C ALA A 68 14.88 -11.23 -10.89
N LYS A 69 15.12 -12.54 -10.91
CA LYS A 69 16.44 -13.15 -10.73
C LYS A 69 17.42 -12.68 -11.81
N GLY A 70 17.01 -12.67 -13.07
CA GLY A 70 17.83 -12.17 -14.19
C GLY A 70 18.17 -10.67 -14.10
N LYS A 71 17.38 -9.88 -13.37
CA LYS A 71 17.60 -8.45 -13.12
C LYS A 71 18.16 -8.14 -11.74
N GLY A 72 18.46 -9.15 -10.92
CA GLY A 72 18.94 -8.97 -9.55
C GLY A 72 17.92 -8.29 -8.62
N LEU A 73 16.63 -8.31 -8.95
CA LEU A 73 15.57 -7.71 -8.14
C LEU A 73 15.27 -8.59 -6.92
N LYS A 74 15.18 -7.99 -5.73
CA LYS A 74 14.88 -8.66 -4.46
C LYS A 74 13.97 -7.81 -3.58
N GLY A 75 13.14 -8.47 -2.76
CA GLY A 75 12.28 -7.80 -1.78
C GLY A 75 11.43 -6.69 -2.40
N GLY A 76 11.50 -5.49 -1.82
CA GLY A 76 10.75 -4.32 -2.30
C GLY A 76 11.03 -3.93 -3.76
N ASN A 77 12.16 -4.32 -4.33
CA ASN A 77 12.48 -4.05 -5.74
C ASN A 77 11.59 -4.81 -6.73
N TYR A 78 10.80 -5.78 -6.26
CA TYR A 78 9.77 -6.41 -7.08
C TYR A 78 8.71 -5.39 -7.56
N LYS A 79 8.58 -4.20 -6.95
CA LYS A 79 7.77 -3.08 -7.48
C LYS A 79 8.10 -2.77 -8.96
N LYS A 80 9.35 -3.00 -9.39
CA LYS A 80 9.81 -2.80 -10.77
C LYS A 80 9.25 -3.81 -11.76
N LEU A 81 8.65 -4.92 -11.30
CA LEU A 81 7.99 -5.92 -12.16
C LEU A 81 6.63 -5.46 -12.68
N ASN A 82 5.99 -4.46 -12.05
CA ASN A 82 4.70 -3.96 -12.50
C ASN A 82 4.77 -3.50 -13.97
N LEU A 83 5.79 -2.73 -14.34
CA LEU A 83 5.95 -2.20 -15.69
C LEU A 83 6.06 -3.30 -16.78
N PRO A 84 6.95 -4.30 -16.67
CA PRO A 84 7.06 -5.35 -17.69
C PRO A 84 5.96 -6.43 -17.65
N PHE A 85 5.19 -6.55 -16.56
CA PHE A 85 4.20 -7.63 -16.40
C PHE A 85 2.74 -7.18 -16.35
N GLU A 86 2.42 -5.89 -16.24
CA GLU A 86 1.04 -5.40 -16.18
C GLU A 86 0.18 -5.95 -17.33
N ASN A 87 0.64 -5.83 -18.56
CA ASN A 87 -0.09 -6.31 -19.74
C ASN A 87 -0.32 -7.83 -19.71
N LYS A 88 0.65 -8.61 -19.18
CA LYS A 88 0.54 -10.06 -19.03
C LYS A 88 -0.47 -10.44 -17.96
N LEU A 89 -0.43 -9.75 -16.81
CA LEU A 89 -1.40 -9.93 -15.73
C LEU A 89 -2.82 -9.58 -16.17
N LEU A 90 -2.98 -8.49 -16.92
CA LEU A 90 -4.25 -8.11 -17.52
C LEU A 90 -4.69 -9.05 -18.64
N GLY A 91 -3.76 -9.77 -19.28
CA GLY A 91 -4.03 -10.79 -20.28
C GLY A 91 -4.41 -12.17 -19.71
N LEU A 92 -4.34 -12.37 -18.39
CA LEU A 92 -4.72 -13.63 -17.76
C LEU A 92 -6.22 -13.93 -17.94
N PRO A 93 -6.61 -15.22 -17.86
CA PRO A 93 -8.02 -15.61 -17.85
C PRO A 93 -8.85 -14.82 -16.83
N ARG A 94 -10.12 -14.58 -17.17
CA ARG A 94 -11.01 -13.71 -16.40
C ARG A 94 -11.14 -14.18 -14.94
N ASP A 95 -11.34 -15.47 -14.73
CA ASP A 95 -11.44 -16.12 -13.42
C ASP A 95 -10.19 -15.89 -12.57
N VAL A 96 -9.00 -15.91 -13.17
CA VAL A 96 -7.75 -15.59 -12.48
C VAL A 96 -7.72 -14.11 -12.08
N ARG A 97 -8.08 -13.19 -12.98
CA ARG A 97 -8.12 -11.75 -12.66
C ARG A 97 -9.15 -11.42 -11.58
N GLU A 98 -10.31 -12.07 -11.61
CA GLU A 98 -11.34 -11.95 -10.57
C GLU A 98 -10.83 -12.48 -9.23
N ARG A 99 -10.11 -13.60 -9.21
CA ARG A 99 -9.45 -14.11 -8.00
C ARG A 99 -8.39 -13.14 -7.45
N MET A 100 -7.60 -12.51 -8.32
CA MET A 100 -6.62 -11.49 -7.92
C MET A 100 -7.30 -10.28 -7.27
N ALA A 101 -8.36 -9.77 -7.91
CA ALA A 101 -9.15 -8.65 -7.38
C ALA A 101 -9.83 -9.01 -6.06
N LYS A 102 -10.41 -10.22 -5.97
CA LYS A 102 -11.09 -10.69 -4.76
C LYS A 102 -10.16 -10.77 -3.55
N GLY A 103 -8.92 -11.21 -3.74
CA GLY A 103 -7.93 -11.21 -2.64
C GLY A 103 -7.67 -9.81 -2.08
N VAL A 104 -7.58 -8.80 -2.96
CA VAL A 104 -7.43 -7.39 -2.55
C VAL A 104 -8.70 -6.87 -1.87
N GLU A 105 -9.86 -7.17 -2.44
CA GLU A 105 -11.17 -6.82 -1.88
C GLU A 105 -11.33 -7.36 -0.47
N ASP A 106 -11.06 -8.66 -0.25
CA ASP A 106 -11.18 -9.32 1.06
C ASP A 106 -10.26 -8.65 2.09
N PHE A 107 -9.00 -8.40 1.73
CA PHE A 107 -8.05 -7.74 2.61
C PHE A 107 -8.46 -6.31 2.97
N VAL A 108 -8.91 -5.53 1.99
CA VAL A 108 -9.34 -4.14 2.21
C VAL A 108 -10.61 -4.10 3.04
N TYR A 109 -11.55 -5.01 2.79
CA TYR A 109 -12.78 -5.12 3.57
C TYR A 109 -12.48 -5.38 5.05
N GLU A 110 -11.68 -6.41 5.35
CA GLU A 110 -11.26 -6.74 6.73
C GLU A 110 -10.53 -5.56 7.39
N LEU A 111 -9.61 -4.91 6.66
CA LEU A 111 -8.89 -3.73 7.17
C LEU A 111 -9.87 -2.60 7.54
N LEU A 112 -10.88 -2.35 6.70
CA LEU A 112 -11.86 -1.30 6.95
C LEU A 112 -12.76 -1.65 8.13
N THR A 113 -13.36 -2.84 8.15
CA THR A 113 -14.37 -3.22 9.15
C THR A 113 -13.75 -3.57 10.49
N ASP A 114 -12.66 -4.33 10.50
CA ASP A 114 -12.16 -5.01 11.70
C ASP A 114 -10.97 -4.28 12.32
N VAL A 115 -10.34 -3.36 11.58
CA VAL A 115 -9.19 -2.57 12.06
C VAL A 115 -9.52 -1.09 12.15
N PHE A 116 -10.17 -0.51 11.13
CA PHE A 116 -10.51 0.93 11.10
C PHE A 116 -11.90 1.25 11.63
N ASN A 117 -12.64 0.27 12.13
CA ASN A 117 -13.98 0.46 12.69
C ASN A 117 -14.93 1.17 11.71
N ALA A 118 -14.84 0.81 10.42
CA ALA A 118 -15.65 1.40 9.34
C ALA A 118 -16.95 0.62 9.06
N SER A 119 -17.26 -0.39 9.86
CA SER A 119 -18.51 -1.14 9.77
C SER A 119 -19.73 -0.20 9.79
N ASP A 120 -20.70 -0.47 8.93
CA ASP A 120 -21.95 0.30 8.78
C ASP A 120 -21.78 1.80 8.42
N THR A 121 -20.60 2.23 7.98
CA THR A 121 -20.37 3.63 7.56
C THR A 121 -20.72 3.91 6.10
N ALA A 122 -20.99 2.89 5.29
CA ALA A 122 -21.28 3.04 3.86
C ALA A 122 -22.48 3.98 3.56
N PRO A 123 -23.62 3.92 4.30
CA PRO A 123 -24.72 4.88 4.09
C PRO A 123 -24.31 6.33 4.35
N LEU A 124 -23.41 6.59 5.31
CA LEU A 124 -22.91 7.93 5.60
C LEU A 124 -22.05 8.47 4.46
N ALA A 125 -21.22 7.62 3.85
CA ALA A 125 -20.42 7.98 2.70
C ALA A 125 -21.30 8.31 1.47
N ILE A 126 -22.33 7.51 1.23
CA ILE A 126 -23.30 7.75 0.15
C ILE A 126 -24.05 9.07 0.37
N ASP A 127 -24.55 9.32 1.59
CA ASP A 127 -25.24 10.57 1.92
C ASP A 127 -24.33 11.79 1.71
N ALA A 128 -23.07 11.71 2.13
CA ALA A 128 -22.09 12.78 1.94
C ALA A 128 -21.85 13.10 0.45
N ILE A 129 -21.70 12.07 -0.39
CA ILE A 129 -21.50 12.22 -1.84
C ILE A 129 -22.75 12.82 -2.49
N LEU A 130 -23.95 12.31 -2.16
CA LEU A 130 -25.20 12.80 -2.71
C LEU A 130 -25.47 14.25 -2.29
N LYS A 131 -25.18 14.61 -1.04
CA LYS A 131 -25.31 15.98 -0.54
C LYS A 131 -24.34 16.96 -1.20
N ALA A 132 -23.14 16.49 -1.54
CA ALA A 132 -22.14 17.27 -2.27
C ALA A 132 -22.41 17.34 -3.78
N ASP A 133 -23.27 16.47 -4.31
CA ASP A 133 -23.46 16.22 -5.74
C ASP A 133 -22.13 15.99 -6.48
N SER A 134 -21.18 15.35 -5.78
CA SER A 134 -19.81 15.18 -6.24
C SER A 134 -19.08 14.13 -5.41
N TYR A 135 -18.13 13.42 -6.04
CA TYR A 135 -17.16 12.59 -5.32
C TYR A 135 -16.09 13.43 -4.61
N ASP A 136 -15.92 14.69 -5.02
CA ASP A 136 -15.01 15.63 -4.40
C ASP A 136 -15.70 16.33 -3.22
N LEU A 137 -15.38 15.89 -2.00
CA LEU A 137 -15.90 16.46 -0.75
C LEU A 137 -15.09 17.67 -0.26
N GLY A 138 -14.08 18.10 -1.02
CA GLY A 138 -13.16 19.16 -0.62
C GLY A 138 -12.24 18.78 0.55
N PRO A 139 -11.38 19.71 0.99
CA PRO A 139 -10.44 19.48 2.07
C PRO A 139 -11.17 19.35 3.41
N LYS A 140 -10.83 18.30 4.18
CA LYS A 140 -11.33 18.08 5.55
C LYS A 140 -10.61 18.90 6.62
N ALA A 141 -9.53 19.59 6.24
CA ALA A 141 -8.71 20.39 7.12
C ALA A 141 -8.42 21.76 6.48
N THR A 142 -8.19 22.76 7.33
CA THR A 142 -7.77 24.09 6.90
C THR A 142 -6.25 24.22 6.98
N ARG A 143 -5.68 25.15 6.21
CA ARG A 143 -4.27 25.50 6.34
C ARG A 143 -4.00 26.02 7.76
N ILE A 144 -3.03 25.40 8.44
CA ILE A 144 -2.60 25.78 9.79
C ILE A 144 -1.31 26.63 9.78
N GLU A 145 -0.50 26.50 8.74
CA GLU A 145 0.76 27.21 8.55
C GLU A 145 0.55 28.54 7.81
N ASP A 146 1.28 29.60 8.19
CA ASP A 146 1.29 30.86 7.44
C ASP A 146 2.17 30.71 6.18
N PRO A 147 1.64 30.87 4.95
CA PRO A 147 2.45 30.81 3.73
C PRO A 147 3.63 31.77 3.71
N SER A 148 3.55 32.90 4.43
CA SER A 148 4.65 33.87 4.51
C SER A 148 5.90 33.27 5.16
N GLU A 149 5.73 32.23 5.99
CA GLU A 149 6.83 31.49 6.62
C GLU A 149 7.46 30.43 5.71
N TRP A 150 6.83 30.11 4.58
CA TRP A 150 7.26 29.07 3.64
C TRP A 150 7.77 29.67 2.32
N THR A 151 8.50 30.78 2.42
CA THR A 151 9.27 31.33 1.28
C THR A 151 10.51 30.48 1.01
N GLU A 152 11.03 30.51 -0.21
CA GLU A 152 12.25 29.78 -0.61
C GLU A 152 13.41 30.00 0.37
N ASN A 153 13.67 31.26 0.74
CA ASN A 153 14.72 31.62 1.70
C ASN A 153 14.52 30.96 3.07
N LEU A 154 13.30 31.02 3.63
CA LEU A 154 12.98 30.43 4.93
C LEU A 154 13.00 28.90 4.89
N ILE A 155 12.63 28.28 3.75
CA ILE A 155 12.76 26.84 3.53
C ILE A 155 14.25 26.43 3.57
N HIS A 156 15.13 27.14 2.86
CA HIS A 156 16.57 26.87 2.90
C HIS A 156 17.16 27.06 4.30
N GLU A 157 16.77 28.12 4.99
CA GLU A 157 17.22 28.39 6.36
C GLU A 157 16.79 27.24 7.30
N ARG A 158 15.52 26.80 7.23
CA ARG A 158 15.01 25.67 8.02
C ARG A 158 15.71 24.36 7.66
N ALA A 159 15.91 24.09 6.38
CA ALA A 159 16.56 22.87 5.90
C ALA A 159 18.01 22.77 6.39
N SER A 160 18.76 23.87 6.43
CA SER A 160 20.14 23.88 6.94
C SER A 160 20.28 23.55 8.42
N LYS A 161 19.18 23.69 9.19
CA LYS A 161 19.11 23.34 10.62
C LYS A 161 18.69 21.89 10.86
N LEU A 162 18.24 21.17 9.83
CA LEU A 162 17.94 19.74 9.95
C LEU A 162 19.27 19.00 10.11
N ASN A 163 19.36 18.11 11.10
CA ASN A 163 20.55 17.28 11.27
C ASN A 163 20.53 16.18 10.20
N VAL A 164 21.31 16.39 9.13
CA VAL A 164 21.28 15.57 7.90
C VAL A 164 22.27 14.40 7.92
N ASP A 165 22.97 14.14 9.03
CA ASP A 165 23.91 13.02 9.10
C ASP A 165 23.14 11.69 9.11
N LYS A 166 22.86 11.17 7.91
CA LYS A 166 22.31 9.85 7.66
C LYS A 166 23.42 8.81 7.42
N GLY A 167 24.70 9.20 7.57
CA GLY A 167 25.85 8.37 7.21
C GLY A 167 25.94 8.05 5.71
N PRO A 168 27.01 7.36 5.28
CA PRO A 168 27.26 7.00 3.87
C PRO A 168 26.33 5.90 3.32
N ALA A 169 25.37 5.41 4.12
CA ALA A 169 24.51 4.27 3.78
C ALA A 169 23.10 4.67 3.33
N GLY A 170 22.80 5.96 3.19
CA GLY A 170 21.52 6.42 2.65
C GLY A 170 21.44 6.17 1.14
N ASP A 171 20.41 5.47 0.69
CA ASP A 171 19.99 5.45 -0.71
C ASP A 171 19.13 6.71 -0.96
N PHE A 172 19.52 7.52 -1.94
CA PHE A 172 18.89 8.80 -2.29
C PHE A 172 18.31 8.80 -3.71
N ASP A 173 18.32 7.64 -4.39
CA ASP A 173 17.86 7.49 -5.78
C ASP A 173 16.36 7.08 -5.89
N ASP A 174 15.65 6.97 -4.76
CA ASP A 174 14.22 6.59 -4.69
C ASP A 174 13.29 7.82 -4.69
#